data_AF-A0A8C4S1V1-F1
#
_entry.id   AF-A0A8C4S1V1-F1
#
_cell.length_a   1.000
_cell.length_b   1.000
_cell.length_c   1.000
_cell.angle_alpha   90.00
_cell.angle_beta   90.00
_cell.angle_gamma   90.00
#
_symmetry.space_group_name_H-M   'P 1'
#
loop_
_entity.id
_entity.type
_entity.pdbx_description
1 polymer ?
#
loop_
_entity_poly.entity_id
_entity_poly.type
_entity_poly.pdbx_seq_one_letter_code
_entity_poly.pdbx_strand_id
1 'polypeptide(L)'
;MRPLAWGERGVYGVSTPLRSAKASDAAKSEWMKEGDLIRVRRMLFSHWAVYAGNGSVIHITGKDVQNMSSAQLKVYIKKEKFEKMLAANTFAVASSQYDNRELLGFNFKPFTKSTILERLNRFLDKIYPYSPIFLNCEHFSTFARYGTAISDQVSIESLLN
;
A
#
# COMPACT_ATOMS: atom_id res chain seq x y z
N MET A 1 22.15 22.81 17.86
CA MET A 1 20.71 22.66 17.55
C MET A 1 20.48 21.25 17.00
N ARG A 2 19.73 20.40 17.72
CA ARG A 2 19.38 19.05 17.28
C ARG A 2 18.04 19.10 16.54
N PRO A 3 17.83 18.41 15.41
CA PRO A 3 16.53 18.37 14.75
C PRO A 3 15.54 17.58 15.62
N LEU A 4 14.34 18.12 15.74
CA LEU A 4 13.21 17.54 16.47
C LEU A 4 12.84 16.18 15.86
N ALA A 5 12.67 15.17 16.72
CA ALA A 5 12.13 13.88 16.36
C ALA A 5 10.67 14.05 15.90
N TRP A 6 10.36 13.54 14.71
CA TRP A 6 9.01 13.51 14.19
C TRP A 6 8.18 12.47 14.95
N GLY A 7 7.50 12.94 15.98
CA GLY A 7 6.60 12.14 16.79
C GLY A 7 5.77 13.03 17.68
N GLU A 8 5.04 13.99 17.11
CA GLU A 8 3.96 14.68 17.83
C GLU A 8 3.04 15.42 16.86
N ARG A 9 1.91 14.77 16.53
CA ARG A 9 0.58 15.40 16.45
C ARG A 9 -0.48 14.31 16.21
N GLY A 10 -1.44 14.24 17.13
CA GLY A 10 -2.70 13.51 16.96
C GLY A 10 -2.90 12.36 17.95
N VAL A 11 -3.48 12.68 19.10
CA VAL A 11 -4.13 11.71 20.01
C VAL A 11 -5.28 11.06 19.24
N TYR A 12 -5.35 9.73 19.12
CA TYR A 12 -6.56 8.85 19.14
C TYR A 12 -6.15 7.40 18.80
N GLY A 13 -6.51 6.45 19.68
CA GLY A 13 -6.54 5.01 19.39
C GLY A 13 -5.22 4.26 19.65
N VAL A 14 -5.27 3.32 20.59
CA VAL A 14 -4.28 2.29 20.95
C VAL A 14 -3.16 2.14 19.90
N SER A 15 -1.97 2.65 20.21
CA SER A 15 -0.79 2.51 19.36
C SER A 15 -0.36 1.05 19.33
N THR A 16 -0.93 0.29 18.40
CA THR A 16 -0.30 -0.95 17.99
C THR A 16 1.11 -0.56 17.51
N PRO A 17 2.19 -1.15 18.03
CA PRO A 17 3.53 -0.78 17.59
C PRO A 17 3.59 -0.85 16.07
N LEU A 18 4.06 0.21 15.42
CA LEU A 18 4.27 0.21 13.97
C LEU A 18 5.28 -0.89 13.64
N ARG A 19 4.76 -2.04 13.18
CA ARG A 19 5.54 -3.17 12.72
C ARG A 19 6.25 -2.75 11.44
N SER A 20 7.57 -2.58 11.52
CA SER A 20 8.34 -1.95 10.47
C SER A 20 9.72 -2.57 10.33
N ALA A 21 10.27 -2.50 9.12
CA ALA A 21 11.57 -3.08 8.79
C ALA A 21 12.25 -2.28 7.68
N LYS A 22 13.59 -2.22 7.76
CA LYS A 22 14.40 -1.82 6.62
C LYS A 22 14.40 -2.93 5.57
N ALA A 23 14.72 -2.60 4.33
CA ALA A 23 14.81 -3.58 3.24
C ALA A 23 15.74 -4.78 3.56
N SER A 24 16.78 -4.59 4.37
CA SER A 24 17.67 -5.66 4.84
C SER A 24 17.02 -6.62 5.85
N ASP A 25 16.02 -6.15 6.62
CA ASP A 25 15.38 -6.90 7.71
C ASP A 25 14.03 -7.50 7.27
N ALA A 26 13.49 -6.99 6.16
CA ALA A 26 12.26 -7.41 5.52
C ALA A 26 12.18 -8.92 5.21
N ALA A 27 13.32 -9.55 4.91
CA ALA A 27 13.43 -10.99 4.65
C ALA A 27 12.97 -11.85 5.85
N LYS A 28 12.94 -11.28 7.07
CA LYS A 28 12.55 -12.02 8.28
C LYS A 28 11.04 -12.19 8.44
N SER A 29 10.20 -11.47 7.69
CA SER A 29 8.72 -11.60 7.59
C SER A 29 7.85 -11.67 8.87
N GLU A 30 8.42 -11.84 10.07
CA GLU A 30 7.73 -12.08 11.34
C GLU A 30 6.84 -10.91 11.80
N TRP A 31 7.10 -9.70 11.28
CA TRP A 31 6.33 -8.51 11.62
C TRP A 31 5.08 -8.32 10.74
N MET A 32 4.93 -9.06 9.64
CA MET A 32 3.80 -8.96 8.72
C MET A 32 2.78 -10.08 8.95
N LYS A 33 1.49 -9.72 9.02
CA LYS A 33 0.37 -10.67 9.08
C LYS A 33 -0.41 -10.65 7.77
N GLU A 34 -0.93 -11.80 7.36
CA GLU A 34 -1.73 -11.91 6.14
C GLU A 34 -2.87 -10.89 6.13
N GLY A 35 -2.99 -10.12 5.05
CA GLY A 35 -3.95 -9.03 4.91
C GLY A 35 -3.44 -7.67 5.40
N ASP A 36 -2.27 -7.57 6.03
CA ASP A 36 -1.65 -6.28 6.39
C ASP A 36 -1.39 -5.43 5.13
N LEU A 37 -1.71 -4.14 5.21
CA LEU A 37 -1.27 -3.17 4.20
C LEU A 37 0.21 -2.92 4.42
N ILE A 38 1.02 -3.15 3.39
CA ILE A 38 2.45 -2.87 3.42
C ILE A 38 2.69 -1.58 2.65
N ARG A 39 3.17 -0.57 3.36
CA ARG A 39 3.58 0.71 2.77
C ARG A 39 5.10 0.76 2.69
N VAL A 40 5.62 0.86 1.48
CA VAL A 40 7.04 1.08 1.21
C VAL A 40 7.23 2.54 0.81
N ARG A 41 7.87 3.32 1.69
CA ARG A 41 8.15 4.73 1.40
C ARG A 41 9.31 4.82 0.42
N ARG A 42 9.06 5.38 -0.77
CA ARG A 42 10.09 5.74 -1.76
C ARG A 42 10.31 7.26 -1.70
N MET A 43 11.25 7.77 -2.49
CA MET A 43 11.59 9.21 -2.44
C MET A 43 10.39 10.12 -2.76
N LEU A 44 9.67 9.84 -3.85
CA LEU A 44 8.62 10.74 -4.37
C LEU A 44 7.18 10.23 -4.12
N PHE A 45 6.99 8.98 -3.73
CA PHE A 45 5.68 8.40 -3.47
C PHE A 45 5.77 7.19 -2.53
N SER A 46 4.63 6.73 -2.02
CA SER A 46 4.52 5.47 -1.28
C SER A 46 4.00 4.37 -2.17
N HIS A 47 4.74 3.27 -2.24
CA HIS A 47 4.28 2.08 -2.93
C HIS A 47 3.53 1.17 -1.95
N TRP A 48 2.38 0.67 -2.36
CA TRP A 48 1.47 -0.08 -1.50
C TRP A 48 1.25 -1.51 -2.00
N ALA A 49 1.11 -2.42 -1.06
CA ALA A 49 0.80 -3.81 -1.29
C ALA A 49 -0.03 -4.39 -0.14
N VAL A 50 -0.53 -5.61 -0.33
CA VAL A 50 -1.11 -6.41 0.73
C VAL A 50 -0.24 -7.65 0.97
N TYR A 51 0.12 -7.92 2.22
CA TYR A 51 0.88 -9.12 2.56
C TYR A 51 0.01 -10.38 2.41
N ALA A 52 0.51 -11.33 1.62
CA ALA A 52 -0.19 -12.55 1.23
C ALA A 52 0.37 -13.82 1.89
N GLY A 53 1.18 -13.66 2.94
CA GLY A 53 1.82 -14.77 3.65
C GLY A 53 3.10 -15.27 2.96
N ASN A 54 3.88 -16.08 3.68
CA ASN A 54 5.08 -16.77 3.16
C ASN A 54 6.10 -15.85 2.45
N GLY A 55 6.30 -14.64 3.00
CA GLY A 55 7.20 -13.64 2.44
C GLY A 55 6.72 -13.04 1.11
N SER A 56 5.45 -13.20 0.76
CA SER A 56 4.86 -12.71 -0.49
C SER A 56 3.87 -11.58 -0.28
N VAL A 57 3.78 -10.70 -1.27
CA VAL A 57 2.84 -9.58 -1.34
C VAL A 57 2.06 -9.63 -2.66
N ILE A 58 0.85 -9.06 -2.65
CA ILE A 58 0.07 -8.79 -3.87
C ILE A 58 -0.04 -7.29 -4.05
N HIS A 59 0.31 -6.79 -5.23
CA HIS A 59 0.24 -5.36 -5.52
C HIS A 59 0.12 -5.07 -7.02
N ILE A 60 -0.20 -3.81 -7.30
CA ILE A 60 -0.09 -3.22 -8.63
C ILE A 60 1.39 -3.03 -8.96
N THR A 61 1.83 -3.48 -10.13
CA THR A 61 3.16 -3.25 -10.68
C THR A 61 3.07 -2.89 -12.16
N GLY A 62 4.03 -2.13 -12.69
CA GLY A 62 4.10 -1.76 -14.09
C GLY A 62 5.54 -1.78 -14.58
N LYS A 63 5.77 -2.31 -15.79
CA LYS A 63 7.00 -2.01 -16.53
C LYS A 63 6.83 -0.63 -17.14
N ASP A 64 7.86 0.21 -17.03
CA ASP A 64 7.99 1.49 -17.74
C ASP A 64 7.06 2.64 -17.34
N VAL A 65 6.87 2.85 -16.02
CA VAL A 65 6.26 4.09 -15.50
C VAL A 65 7.13 5.34 -15.77
N GLN A 66 8.36 5.17 -16.26
CA GLN A 66 9.35 6.25 -16.43
C GLN A 66 9.35 6.89 -17.82
N ASN A 67 8.77 6.26 -18.86
CA ASN A 67 8.97 6.70 -20.26
C ASN A 67 7.69 6.74 -21.13
N MET A 68 6.49 6.55 -20.59
CA MET A 68 5.25 6.55 -21.40
C MET A 68 4.19 7.50 -20.85
N SER A 69 3.42 8.12 -21.75
CA SER A 69 2.29 8.96 -21.37
C SER A 69 1.25 8.13 -20.59
N SER A 70 0.59 8.78 -19.62
CA SER A 70 -0.35 8.14 -18.69
C SER A 70 -1.46 7.33 -19.38
N ALA A 71 -1.84 7.70 -20.60
CA ALA A 71 -2.89 7.05 -21.39
C ALA A 71 -2.53 5.65 -21.93
N GLN A 72 -1.25 5.27 -21.96
CA GLN A 72 -0.80 3.97 -22.51
C GLN A 72 -0.19 3.03 -21.45
N LEU A 73 -0.07 3.49 -20.21
CA LEU A 73 0.51 2.70 -19.14
C LEU A 73 -0.42 1.54 -18.78
N LYS A 74 0.12 0.32 -18.79
CA LYS A 74 -0.56 -0.89 -18.33
C LYS A 74 0.01 -1.30 -16.99
N VAL A 75 -0.86 -1.66 -16.07
CA VAL A 75 -0.47 -2.26 -14.80
C VAL A 75 -0.89 -3.71 -14.71
N TYR A 76 -0.11 -4.45 -13.93
CA TYR A 76 -0.23 -5.87 -13.67
C TYR A 76 -0.48 -6.04 -12.18
N ILE A 77 -1.40 -6.92 -11.82
CA ILE A 77 -1.55 -7.35 -10.44
C ILE A 77 -0.76 -8.64 -10.27
N LYS A 78 0.30 -8.58 -9.48
CA LYS A 78 1.20 -9.73 -9.27
C LYS A 78 1.25 -10.13 -7.81
N LYS A 79 1.36 -11.43 -7.58
CA LYS A 79 1.87 -11.99 -6.33
C LYS A 79 3.37 -12.21 -6.48
N GLU A 80 4.18 -11.55 -5.66
CA GLU A 80 5.63 -11.74 -5.70
C GLU A 80 6.25 -11.74 -4.31
N LYS A 81 7.55 -12.09 -4.24
CA LYS A 81 8.30 -12.00 -2.99
C LYS A 81 8.41 -10.54 -2.57
N PHE A 82 8.18 -10.26 -1.31
CA PHE A 82 8.22 -8.91 -0.75
C PHE A 82 9.54 -8.19 -1.05
N GLU A 83 10.66 -8.92 -1.04
CA GLU A 83 11.99 -8.42 -1.40
C GLU A 83 12.05 -7.79 -2.79
N LYS A 84 11.28 -8.29 -3.78
CA LYS A 84 11.23 -7.73 -5.13
C LYS A 84 10.53 -6.38 -5.20
N MET A 85 9.64 -6.10 -4.24
CA MET A 85 8.94 -4.81 -4.11
C MET A 85 9.85 -3.71 -3.53
N LEU A 86 10.89 -4.11 -2.79
CA LEU A 86 11.81 -3.20 -2.08
C LEU A 86 12.85 -2.62 -3.03
N ALA A 87 13.07 -1.32 -2.92
CA ALA A 87 14.22 -0.66 -3.54
C ALA A 87 15.31 -0.40 -2.49
N ALA A 88 16.55 -0.20 -2.94
CA ALA A 88 17.65 0.18 -2.05
C ALA A 88 17.27 1.42 -1.22
N ASN A 89 17.64 1.41 0.07
CA ASN A 89 17.35 2.50 1.02
C ASN A 89 15.86 2.81 1.26
N THR A 90 14.97 1.84 1.02
CA THR A 90 13.55 1.98 1.37
C THR A 90 13.23 1.42 2.76
N PHE A 91 12.19 1.99 3.37
CA PHE A 91 11.63 1.54 4.64
C PHE A 91 10.20 1.07 4.43
N ALA A 92 9.88 -0.09 4.99
CA ALA A 92 8.57 -0.70 4.89
C ALA A 92 7.87 -0.78 6.25
N VAL A 93 6.57 -0.56 6.23
CA VAL A 93 5.72 -0.55 7.43
C VAL A 93 4.43 -1.31 7.15
N ALA A 94 3.99 -2.12 8.11
CA ALA A 94 2.64 -2.65 8.14
C ALA A 94 1.75 -1.51 8.66
N SER A 95 1.07 -0.85 7.73
CA SER A 95 0.31 0.36 8.02
C SER A 95 -1.11 0.00 8.43
N SER A 96 -1.52 0.49 9.59
CA SER A 96 -2.90 0.51 10.07
C SER A 96 -3.53 1.91 9.92
N GLN A 97 -2.96 2.80 9.10
CA GLN A 97 -3.35 4.22 9.06
C GLN A 97 -4.82 4.46 8.68
N TYR A 98 -5.46 3.49 8.03
CA TYR A 98 -6.86 3.54 7.66
C TYR A 98 -7.75 2.73 8.60
N ASP A 99 -7.21 1.86 9.44
CA ASP A 99 -8.01 0.96 10.27
C ASP A 99 -8.94 1.79 11.17
N ASN A 100 -10.26 1.60 11.00
CA ASN A 100 -11.30 2.34 11.72
C ASN A 100 -11.26 3.86 11.52
N ARG A 101 -10.68 4.36 10.41
CA ARG A 101 -10.79 5.77 10.03
C ARG A 101 -12.25 6.18 9.89
N GLU A 102 -12.60 7.32 10.47
CA GLU A 102 -13.91 7.92 10.29
C GLU A 102 -13.90 8.80 9.03
N LEU A 103 -14.75 8.44 8.07
CA LEU A 103 -15.01 9.23 6.87
C LEU A 103 -16.46 8.99 6.47
N LEU A 104 -17.23 10.08 6.34
CA LEU A 104 -18.67 9.99 6.10
C LEU A 104 -18.97 9.17 4.84
N GLY A 105 -19.86 8.18 4.96
CA GLY A 105 -20.25 7.29 3.87
C GLY A 105 -19.27 6.14 3.58
N PHE A 106 -18.18 6.00 4.35
CA PHE A 106 -17.19 4.95 4.16
C PHE A 106 -16.98 4.14 5.44
N ASN A 107 -16.69 2.84 5.27
CA ASN A 107 -16.41 1.92 6.36
C ASN A 107 -14.97 1.41 6.25
N PHE A 108 -14.14 1.77 7.20
CA PHE A 108 -12.74 1.33 7.25
C PHE A 108 -12.46 0.25 8.29
N LYS A 109 -13.47 -0.56 8.63
CA LYS A 109 -13.24 -1.80 9.36
C LYS A 109 -12.55 -2.83 8.44
N PRO A 110 -11.38 -3.37 8.82
CA PRO A 110 -10.71 -4.38 8.00
C PRO A 110 -11.59 -5.62 7.82
N PHE A 111 -11.62 -6.16 6.61
CA PHE A 111 -12.16 -7.50 6.40
C PHE A 111 -11.28 -8.57 7.03
N THR A 112 -11.82 -9.79 7.13
CA THR A 112 -11.01 -10.95 7.54
C THR A 112 -9.90 -11.22 6.52
N LYS A 113 -8.78 -11.77 6.97
CA LYS A 113 -7.67 -12.13 6.07
C LYS A 113 -8.10 -12.98 4.87
N SER A 114 -9.04 -13.91 5.06
CA SER A 114 -9.55 -14.77 4.00
C SER A 114 -10.29 -13.96 2.94
N THR A 115 -11.19 -13.07 3.37
CA THR A 115 -11.92 -12.17 2.47
C THR A 115 -10.97 -11.23 1.71
N ILE A 116 -9.95 -10.69 2.37
CA ILE A 116 -8.97 -9.80 1.73
C ILE A 116 -8.23 -10.55 0.62
N LEU A 117 -7.71 -11.75 0.92
CA LEU A 117 -6.96 -12.55 -0.05
C LEU A 117 -7.85 -13.06 -1.19
N GLU A 118 -9.09 -13.45 -0.89
CA GLU A 118 -10.07 -13.83 -1.92
C GLU A 118 -10.32 -12.67 -2.90
N ARG A 119 -10.52 -11.45 -2.38
CA ARG A 119 -10.69 -10.25 -3.21
C ARG A 119 -9.48 -10.03 -4.10
N LEU A 120 -8.26 -10.08 -3.55
CA LEU A 120 -7.02 -9.88 -4.31
C LEU A 120 -6.83 -10.94 -5.41
N ASN A 121 -7.09 -12.21 -5.10
CA ASN A 121 -6.91 -13.32 -6.03
C ASN A 121 -7.77 -13.19 -7.28
N ARG A 122 -8.94 -12.53 -7.19
CA ARG A 122 -9.79 -12.26 -8.37
C ARG A 122 -9.11 -11.35 -9.40
N PHE A 123 -8.08 -10.60 -9.02
CA PHE A 123 -7.38 -9.67 -9.90
C PHE A 123 -6.00 -10.17 -10.35
N LEU A 124 -5.49 -11.27 -9.77
CA LEU A 124 -4.16 -11.79 -10.07
C LEU A 124 -3.98 -12.12 -11.55
N ASP A 125 -2.77 -11.84 -12.05
CA ASP A 125 -2.32 -12.13 -13.41
C ASP A 125 -3.15 -11.45 -14.51
N LYS A 126 -3.94 -10.43 -14.13
CA LYS A 126 -4.71 -9.58 -15.05
C LYS A 126 -3.98 -8.26 -15.30
N ILE A 127 -4.28 -7.70 -16.46
CA ILE A 127 -3.74 -6.43 -16.95
C ILE A 127 -4.85 -5.39 -16.95
N TYR A 128 -4.55 -4.20 -16.44
CA TYR A 128 -5.50 -3.09 -16.39
C TYR A 128 -4.87 -1.82 -17.00
N PRO A 129 -5.68 -0.94 -17.63
CA PRO A 129 -5.22 0.40 -17.98
C PRO A 129 -4.87 1.13 -16.69
N TYR A 130 -3.67 1.72 -16.64
CA TYR A 130 -3.24 2.45 -15.46
C TYR A 130 -4.00 3.77 -15.34
N SER A 131 -4.42 4.08 -14.12
CA SER A 131 -4.89 5.41 -13.78
C SER A 131 -4.24 5.80 -12.45
N PRO A 132 -3.34 6.79 -12.41
CA PRO A 132 -2.80 7.29 -11.14
C PRO A 132 -3.89 7.74 -10.15
N ILE A 133 -5.03 8.17 -10.70
CA ILE A 133 -6.15 8.79 -9.98
C ILE A 133 -7.15 7.74 -9.49
N PHE A 134 -7.43 6.72 -10.30
CA PHE A 134 -8.48 5.74 -10.00
C PHE A 134 -7.97 4.31 -9.76
N LEU A 135 -6.72 4.02 -10.14
CA LEU A 135 -6.14 2.67 -10.11
C LEU A 135 -4.64 2.71 -9.77
N ASN A 136 -4.29 3.40 -8.68
CA ASN A 136 -2.95 3.32 -8.10
C ASN A 136 -2.86 2.18 -7.07
N CYS A 137 -1.64 1.94 -6.57
CA CYS A 137 -1.36 0.86 -5.62
C CYS A 137 -2.10 1.02 -4.27
N GLU A 138 -2.35 2.25 -3.83
CA GLU A 138 -3.04 2.54 -2.56
C GLU A 138 -4.54 2.27 -2.67
N HIS A 139 -5.17 2.75 -3.76
CA HIS A 139 -6.57 2.46 -4.08
C HIS A 139 -6.85 0.95 -4.11
N PHE A 140 -5.98 0.19 -4.78
CA PHE A 140 -6.14 -1.26 -4.87
C PHE A 140 -5.98 -1.95 -3.51
N SER A 141 -5.00 -1.54 -2.72
CA SER A 141 -4.73 -2.14 -1.41
C SER A 141 -5.83 -1.81 -0.39
N THR A 142 -6.34 -0.58 -0.38
CA THR A 142 -7.46 -0.16 0.47
C THR A 142 -8.77 -0.82 0.05
N PHE A 143 -9.04 -0.93 -1.26
CA PHE A 143 -10.18 -1.68 -1.79
C PHE A 143 -10.16 -3.15 -1.35
N ALA A 144 -8.99 -3.78 -1.36
CA ALA A 144 -8.83 -5.15 -0.92
C ALA A 144 -9.12 -5.30 0.58
N ARG A 145 -8.59 -4.40 1.42
CA ARG A 145 -8.69 -4.50 2.89
C ARG A 145 -10.05 -4.06 3.45
N TYR A 146 -10.65 -3.00 2.92
CA TYR A 146 -11.85 -2.36 3.49
C TYR A 146 -13.07 -2.42 2.59
N GLY A 147 -12.89 -2.71 1.30
CA GLY A 147 -13.98 -2.62 0.32
C GLY A 147 -14.14 -1.23 -0.29
N THR A 148 -13.39 -0.26 0.22
CA THR A 148 -13.36 1.12 -0.25
C THR A 148 -11.99 1.44 -0.85
N ALA A 149 -11.98 1.92 -2.09
CA ALA A 149 -10.76 2.41 -2.75
C ALA A 149 -10.52 3.88 -2.40
N ILE A 150 -9.48 4.18 -1.64
CA ILE A 150 -8.99 5.55 -1.41
C ILE A 150 -7.47 5.62 -1.51
N SER A 151 -6.96 6.83 -1.72
CA SER A 151 -5.54 7.15 -1.73
C SER A 151 -5.32 8.54 -1.14
N ASP A 152 -4.50 8.65 -0.10
CA ASP A 152 -4.10 9.97 0.43
C ASP A 152 -2.94 10.58 -0.40
N GLN A 153 -2.38 9.84 -1.36
CA GLN A 153 -1.32 10.33 -2.25
C GLN A 153 -1.81 11.22 -3.39
N VAL A 154 -3.11 11.23 -3.67
CA VAL A 154 -3.71 12.06 -4.72
C VAL A 154 -4.59 13.09 -4.04
N SER A 155 -4.18 14.37 -4.06
CA SER A 155 -5.08 15.47 -3.71
C SER A 155 -5.86 15.89 -4.97
N ILE A 156 -7.11 16.31 -4.82
CA ILE A 156 -7.89 16.87 -5.95
C ILE A 156 -7.17 18.11 -6.53
N GLU A 157 -6.39 18.84 -5.70
CA GLU A 157 -5.59 19.99 -6.12
C GLU A 157 -4.46 19.64 -7.11
N SER A 158 -3.92 18.42 -7.08
CA SER A 158 -2.89 18.01 -8.05
C SER A 158 -3.43 17.77 -9.47
N LEU A 159 -4.73 18.00 -9.70
CA LEU A 159 -5.43 17.81 -10.97
C LEU A 159 -5.81 19.13 -11.68
N LEU A 160 -5.55 20.27 -11.05
CA LEU A 160 -5.97 21.59 -11.56
C LEU A 160 -4.81 22.49 -12.04
N ASN A 161 -3.59 21.95 -12.13
CA ASN A 161 -2.43 22.65 -12.70
C ASN A 161 -1.84 21.89 -13.90
#